data_AF-A0A972XK93-F1
#
_entry.id   AF-A0A972XK93-F1
#
_cell.length_a   1.000
_cell.length_b   1.000
_cell.length_c   1.000
_cell.angle_alpha   90.00
_cell.angle_beta   90.00
_cell.angle_gamma   90.00
#
_symmetry.space_group_name_H-M   'P 1'
#
loop_
_entity.id
_entity.type
_entity.pdbx_description
1 polymer ?
#
loop_
_entity_poly.entity_id
_entity_poly.type
_entity_poly.pdbx_seq_one_letter_code
_entity_poly.pdbx_strand_id
1 'polypeptide(L)'
;MSVSKLFLLFFILGFSSCDFSTRIDTAAAVKEMKAKQVKRVLPEQIVNQVDTWGLGVQKEIEKKLREKSALDLATLSKKYGISILVGKATDLKNQVSDQKIKDILDALDYSQSIQQEIPPSIQKNASGDSLFYIFTHPVAHTIILGFSKVRVIQEMDRPLIK
;
A
#
# COMPACT_ATOMS: atom_id res chain seq x y z
N MET A 1 30.36 -57.47 30.17
CA MET A 1 30.01 -56.03 30.17
C MET A 1 28.60 -55.88 29.62
N SER A 2 27.69 -55.30 30.40
CA SER A 2 26.23 -55.37 30.18
C SER A 2 25.79 -54.68 28.88
N VAL A 3 25.04 -55.41 28.04
CA VAL A 3 24.41 -54.97 26.77
C VAL A 3 23.56 -53.71 26.96
N SER A 4 23.04 -53.48 28.17
CA SER A 4 22.29 -52.29 28.57
C SER A 4 23.10 -50.99 28.49
N LYS A 5 24.43 -51.03 28.72
CA LYS A 5 25.29 -49.84 28.64
C LYS A 5 25.65 -49.45 27.20
N LEU A 6 25.62 -50.40 26.27
CA LEU A 6 25.93 -50.15 24.84
C LEU A 6 24.73 -49.51 24.12
N PHE A 7 23.50 -49.87 24.50
CA PHE A 7 22.27 -49.28 23.97
C PHE A 7 22.11 -47.81 24.39
N LEU A 8 22.53 -47.47 25.62
CA LEU A 8 22.46 -46.11 26.15
C LEU A 8 23.43 -45.15 25.41
N LEU A 9 24.58 -45.66 24.96
CA LEU A 9 25.56 -44.86 24.21
C LEU A 9 25.07 -44.50 22.79
N PHE A 10 24.36 -45.43 22.13
CA PHE A 10 23.76 -45.19 20.82
C PHE A 10 22.57 -44.22 20.88
N PHE A 11 21.80 -44.24 21.97
CA PHE A 11 20.65 -43.35 22.14
C PHE A 11 21.06 -41.88 22.35
N ILE A 12 22.20 -41.62 23.00
CA ILE A 12 22.70 -40.26 23.24
C ILE A 12 23.29 -39.63 21.97
N LEU A 13 23.92 -40.44 21.09
CA LEU A 13 24.49 -39.97 19.82
C LEU A 13 23.43 -39.65 18.74
N GLY A 14 22.21 -40.20 18.87
CA GLY A 14 21.11 -39.95 17.93
C GLY A 14 20.49 -38.55 18.03
N PHE A 15 20.55 -37.90 19.20
CA PHE A 15 19.95 -36.58 19.41
C PHE A 15 20.85 -35.40 19.04
N SER A 16 22.16 -35.62 18.85
CA SER A 16 23.10 -34.57 18.45
C SER A 16 23.12 -34.30 16.93
N SER A 17 22.34 -35.05 16.14
CA SER A 17 22.30 -34.92 14.68
C SER A 17 21.17 -34.00 14.18
N CYS A 18 20.34 -33.44 15.06
CA CYS A 18 19.38 -32.39 14.72
C CYS A 18 20.01 -31.02 14.97
N ASP A 19 21.06 -30.71 14.22
CA ASP A 19 21.65 -29.38 14.22
C ASP A 19 20.70 -28.40 13.49
N PHE A 20 19.90 -27.67 14.26
CA PHE A 20 19.05 -26.58 13.76
C PHE A 20 19.85 -25.28 13.55
N SER A 21 21.19 -25.32 13.55
CA SER A 21 22.03 -24.12 13.35
C SER A 21 21.97 -23.55 11.92
N THR A 22 21.47 -24.33 10.96
CA THR A 22 21.33 -23.91 9.55
C THR A 22 19.87 -23.65 9.17
N ARG A 23 19.12 -22.88 9.98
CA ARG A 23 17.89 -22.24 9.46
C ARG A 23 18.30 -21.31 8.32
N ILE A 24 18.24 -21.81 7.09
CA ILE A 24 18.26 -20.96 5.90
C ILE A 24 17.12 -19.96 6.09
N ASP A 25 17.46 -18.68 6.07
CA ASP A 25 16.50 -17.59 6.20
C ASP A 25 15.65 -17.53 4.92
N THR A 26 14.70 -18.45 4.84
CA THR A 26 13.76 -18.58 3.72
C THR A 26 12.78 -17.42 3.66
N ALA A 27 12.77 -16.51 4.64
CA ALA A 27 11.91 -15.32 4.59
C ALA A 27 12.24 -14.45 3.37
N ALA A 28 13.52 -14.32 3.03
CA ALA A 28 13.96 -13.60 1.83
C ALA A 28 13.48 -14.29 0.55
N ALA A 29 13.66 -15.61 0.45
CA ALA A 29 13.23 -16.41 -0.69
C ALA A 29 11.69 -16.44 -0.85
N VAL A 30 10.95 -16.60 0.25
CA VAL A 30 9.48 -16.55 0.27
C VAL A 30 8.98 -15.16 -0.10
N LYS A 31 9.64 -14.09 0.35
CA LYS A 31 9.32 -12.71 -0.05
C LYS A 31 9.53 -12.51 -1.55
N GLU A 32 10.64 -13.01 -2.10
CA GLU A 32 10.91 -12.94 -3.54
C GLU A 32 9.88 -13.76 -4.35
N MET A 33 9.55 -14.97 -3.90
CA MET A 33 8.54 -15.80 -4.54
C MET A 33 7.15 -15.16 -4.52
N LYS A 34 6.74 -14.58 -3.38
CA LYS A 34 5.46 -13.86 -3.26
C LYS A 34 5.42 -12.60 -4.14
N ALA A 35 6.55 -11.91 -4.29
CA ALA A 35 6.63 -10.73 -5.16
C ALA A 35 6.44 -11.06 -6.65
N LYS A 36 6.84 -12.28 -7.08
CA LYS A 36 6.71 -12.78 -8.46
C LYS A 36 5.39 -13.51 -8.75
N GLN A 37 4.53 -13.69 -7.75
CA GLN A 37 3.26 -14.39 -7.94
C GLN A 37 2.23 -13.52 -8.68
N VAL A 38 1.66 -14.07 -9.74
CA VAL A 38 0.60 -13.41 -10.52
C VAL A 38 -0.75 -13.80 -9.93
N LYS A 39 -1.54 -12.80 -9.51
CA LYS A 39 -2.92 -12.99 -9.04
C LYS A 39 -3.91 -12.68 -10.15
N ARG A 40 -5.01 -13.44 -10.22
CA ARG A 40 -6.15 -13.05 -11.08
C ARG A 40 -6.93 -11.95 -10.38
N VAL A 41 -6.79 -10.72 -10.84
CA VAL A 41 -7.53 -9.57 -10.30
C VAL A 41 -8.17 -8.79 -11.45
N LEU A 42 -9.47 -8.57 -11.35
CA LEU A 42 -10.20 -7.74 -12.33
C LEU A 42 -9.89 -6.26 -12.11
N PRO A 43 -9.87 -5.43 -13.16
CA PRO A 43 -9.63 -4.00 -13.02
C PRO A 43 -10.58 -3.29 -12.05
N GLU A 44 -11.85 -3.68 -12.03
CA GLU A 44 -12.87 -3.16 -11.10
C GLU A 44 -12.53 -3.47 -9.64
N GLN A 45 -12.02 -4.68 -9.37
CA GLN A 45 -11.65 -5.09 -8.02
C GLN A 45 -10.46 -4.28 -7.50
N ILE A 46 -9.50 -3.93 -8.38
CA ILE A 46 -8.39 -3.05 -8.02
C ILE A 46 -8.92 -1.67 -7.63
N VAL A 47 -9.83 -1.12 -8.43
CA VAL A 47 -10.43 0.20 -8.18
C VAL A 47 -11.21 0.18 -6.86
N ASN A 48 -12.06 -0.81 -6.62
CA ASN A 48 -12.83 -0.95 -5.38
C ASN A 48 -11.93 -1.12 -4.14
N GLN A 49 -10.80 -1.83 -4.29
CA GLN A 49 -9.83 -1.97 -3.21
C GLN A 49 -9.18 -0.62 -2.88
N VAL A 50 -8.76 0.12 -3.89
CA VAL A 50 -8.20 1.47 -3.74
C VAL A 50 -9.23 2.42 -3.15
N ASP A 51 -10.51 2.30 -3.52
CA ASP A 51 -11.60 3.09 -2.95
C ASP A 51 -11.76 2.84 -1.45
N THR A 52 -11.81 1.55 -1.05
CA THR A 52 -11.93 1.16 0.35
C THR A 52 -10.74 1.66 1.18
N TRP A 53 -9.52 1.52 0.65
CA TRP A 53 -8.31 1.99 1.31
C TRP A 53 -8.23 3.53 1.35
N GLY A 54 -8.54 4.18 0.24
CA GLY A 54 -8.58 5.63 0.12
C GLY A 54 -9.55 6.26 1.12
N LEU A 55 -10.76 5.70 1.25
CA LEU A 55 -11.75 6.12 2.24
C LEU A 55 -11.24 5.91 3.68
N GLY A 56 -10.54 4.80 3.94
CA GLY A 56 -9.93 4.54 5.25
C GLY A 56 -8.87 5.59 5.62
N VAL A 57 -7.99 5.92 4.68
CA VAL A 57 -6.96 6.95 4.85
C VAL A 57 -7.58 8.34 4.98
N GLN A 58 -8.57 8.66 4.15
CA GLN A 58 -9.32 9.92 4.21
C GLN A 58 -9.89 10.14 5.62
N LYS A 59 -10.57 9.13 6.19
CA LYS A 59 -11.13 9.23 7.56
C LYS A 59 -10.06 9.50 8.62
N GLU A 60 -8.88 8.88 8.50
CA GLU A 60 -7.77 9.14 9.43
C GLU A 60 -7.19 10.55 9.28
N ILE A 61 -7.04 11.03 8.04
CA ILE A 61 -6.60 12.41 7.76
C ILE A 61 -7.62 13.42 8.29
N GLU A 62 -8.91 13.25 7.99
CA GLU A 62 -9.97 14.12 8.49
C GLU A 62 -10.02 14.13 10.03
N LYS A 63 -9.84 12.97 10.68
CA LYS A 63 -9.77 12.90 12.14
C LYS A 63 -8.59 13.74 12.68
N LYS A 64 -7.39 13.55 12.13
CA LYS A 64 -6.19 14.31 12.54
C LYS A 64 -6.35 15.82 12.32
N LEU A 65 -6.96 16.22 11.21
CA LEU A 65 -7.25 17.62 10.89
C LEU A 65 -8.30 18.21 11.83
N ARG A 66 -9.36 17.47 12.18
CA ARG A 66 -10.37 17.89 13.17
C ARG A 66 -9.76 18.09 14.56
N GLU A 67 -8.86 17.20 14.97
CA GLU A 67 -8.16 17.28 16.26
C GLU A 67 -7.08 18.38 16.30
N LYS A 68 -6.89 19.14 15.20
CA LYS A 68 -5.79 20.10 15.00
C LYS A 68 -4.41 19.52 15.32
N SER A 69 -4.30 18.20 15.24
CA SER A 69 -3.04 17.49 15.43
C SER A 69 -2.15 17.72 14.20
N ALA A 70 -0.83 17.74 14.42
CA ALA A 70 0.11 17.84 13.30
C ALA A 70 -0.12 16.67 12.33
N LEU A 71 -0.44 16.99 11.07
CA LEU A 71 -0.61 15.99 10.03
C LEU A 71 0.76 15.46 9.63
N ASP A 72 1.19 14.37 10.27
CA ASP A 72 2.41 13.67 9.89
C ASP A 72 2.16 12.80 8.64
N LEU A 73 2.31 13.45 7.49
CA LEU A 73 2.19 12.86 6.16
C LEU A 73 3.21 11.73 5.94
N ALA A 74 4.42 11.85 6.48
CA ALA A 74 5.48 10.87 6.30
C ALA A 74 5.14 9.55 7.02
N THR A 75 4.63 9.64 8.26
CA THR A 75 4.20 8.46 9.01
C THR A 75 2.98 7.80 8.34
N LEU A 76 2.01 8.58 7.87
CA LEU A 76 0.84 8.03 7.15
C LEU A 76 1.25 7.37 5.83
N SER A 77 2.09 8.05 5.05
CA SER A 77 2.65 7.54 3.80
C SER A 77 3.39 6.21 4.03
N LYS A 78 4.17 6.10 5.11
CA LYS A 78 4.89 4.86 5.45
C LYS A 78 3.95 3.75 5.94
N LYS A 79 2.98 4.09 6.80
CA LYS A 79 2.01 3.15 7.39
C LYS A 79 1.18 2.46 6.30
N TYR A 80 0.63 3.25 5.38
CA TYR A 80 -0.20 2.74 4.28
C TYR A 80 0.61 2.41 3.04
N GLY A 81 1.86 2.88 2.99
CA GLY A 81 2.75 2.59 1.90
C GLY A 81 2.36 3.27 0.58
N ILE A 82 1.83 4.48 0.69
CA ILE A 82 1.27 5.29 -0.39
C ILE A 82 2.01 6.61 -0.47
N SER A 83 1.94 7.28 -1.62
CA SER A 83 2.33 8.69 -1.72
C SER A 83 1.17 9.57 -1.29
N ILE A 84 1.44 10.66 -0.56
CA ILE A 84 0.42 11.61 -0.13
C ILE A 84 0.89 12.99 -0.51
N LEU A 85 0.08 13.70 -1.30
CA LEU A 85 0.29 15.11 -1.63
C LEU A 85 -0.90 15.91 -1.13
N VAL A 86 -0.62 17.07 -0.54
CA VAL A 86 -1.64 17.95 0.05
C VAL A 86 -1.32 19.38 -0.35
N GLY A 87 -2.34 20.12 -0.79
CA GLY A 87 -2.19 21.53 -1.13
C GLY A 87 -3.25 22.04 -2.09
N LYS A 88 -3.05 23.25 -2.59
CA LYS A 88 -3.89 23.80 -3.66
C LYS A 88 -3.61 23.06 -4.97
N ALA A 89 -4.64 22.94 -5.81
CA ALA A 89 -4.53 22.22 -7.08
C ALA A 89 -3.40 22.78 -7.98
N THR A 90 -3.24 24.10 -8.00
CA THR A 90 -2.16 24.81 -8.72
C THR A 90 -0.76 24.43 -8.25
N ASP A 91 -0.54 24.34 -6.94
CA ASP A 91 0.75 23.95 -6.36
C ASP A 91 1.06 22.47 -6.61
N LEU A 92 0.04 21.62 -6.53
CA LEU A 92 0.16 20.18 -6.78
C LEU A 92 0.50 19.87 -8.23
N LYS A 93 0.09 20.71 -9.18
CA LYS A 93 0.39 20.54 -10.60
C LYS A 93 1.89 20.50 -10.91
N ASN A 94 2.69 21.21 -10.12
CA ASN A 94 4.14 21.23 -10.24
C ASN A 94 4.82 20.01 -9.60
N GLN A 95 4.11 19.27 -8.74
CA GLN A 95 4.64 18.10 -8.03
C GLN A 95 4.29 16.78 -8.75
N VAL A 96 3.27 16.79 -9.60
CA VAL A 96 2.83 15.61 -10.36
C VAL A 96 3.42 15.65 -11.77
N SER A 97 4.02 14.54 -12.22
CA SER A 97 4.56 14.42 -13.57
C SER A 97 3.51 14.02 -14.62
N ASP A 98 2.50 13.25 -14.21
CA ASP A 98 1.49 12.69 -15.12
C ASP A 98 0.52 13.75 -15.65
N GLN A 99 0.43 13.85 -16.99
CA GLN A 99 -0.38 14.87 -17.64
C GLN A 99 -1.86 14.74 -17.34
N LYS A 100 -2.40 13.51 -17.29
CA LYS A 100 -3.82 13.30 -17.00
C LYS A 100 -4.15 13.79 -15.59
N ILE A 101 -3.29 13.55 -14.61
CA ILE A 101 -3.51 14.06 -13.25
C ILE A 101 -3.42 15.59 -13.21
N LYS A 102 -2.55 16.22 -14.01
CA LYS A 102 -2.52 17.69 -14.14
C LYS A 102 -3.84 18.25 -14.69
N ASP A 103 -4.40 17.61 -15.71
CA ASP A 103 -5.68 18.04 -16.30
C ASP A 103 -6.83 17.91 -15.28
N ILE A 104 -6.81 16.84 -14.46
CA ILE A 104 -7.75 16.68 -13.34
C ILE A 104 -7.57 17.78 -12.30
N LEU A 105 -6.33 18.15 -11.96
CA LEU A 105 -6.07 19.24 -11.03
C LEU A 105 -6.57 20.59 -11.57
N ASP A 106 -6.41 20.87 -12.86
CA ASP A 106 -6.97 22.07 -13.50
C ASP A 106 -8.51 22.08 -13.43
N ALA A 107 -9.16 20.94 -13.65
CA ALA A 107 -10.61 20.82 -13.49
C ALA A 107 -11.07 20.99 -12.03
N LEU A 108 -10.30 20.49 -11.06
CA LEU A 108 -10.58 20.67 -9.64
C LEU A 108 -10.43 22.13 -9.21
N ASP A 109 -9.40 22.82 -9.67
CA ASP A 109 -9.18 24.24 -9.40
C ASP A 109 -10.36 25.09 -9.88
N TYR A 110 -10.80 24.83 -11.12
CA TYR A 110 -12.01 25.46 -11.67
C TYR A 110 -13.25 25.14 -10.84
N SER A 111 -13.46 23.87 -10.49
CA SER A 111 -14.64 23.44 -9.71
C SER A 111 -14.67 24.06 -8.32
N GLN A 112 -13.51 24.21 -7.68
CA GLN A 112 -13.35 24.91 -6.40
C GLN A 112 -13.66 26.40 -6.53
N SER A 113 -13.28 27.05 -7.64
CA SER A 113 -13.55 28.47 -7.89
C SER A 113 -15.05 28.79 -7.97
N ILE A 114 -15.86 27.86 -8.46
CA ILE A 114 -17.32 27.97 -8.53
C ILE A 114 -18.03 27.35 -7.31
N GLN A 115 -17.28 26.96 -6.28
CA GLN A 115 -17.80 26.33 -5.04
C GLN A 115 -18.65 25.07 -5.28
N GLN A 116 -18.35 24.32 -6.35
CA GLN A 116 -19.01 23.06 -6.61
C GLN A 116 -18.59 22.02 -5.58
N GLU A 117 -19.54 21.21 -5.11
CA GLU A 117 -19.23 20.03 -4.30
C GLU A 117 -18.57 18.96 -5.18
N ILE A 118 -17.37 18.53 -4.79
CA ILE A 118 -16.57 17.57 -5.55
C ILE A 118 -16.48 16.28 -4.73
N PRO A 119 -17.13 15.19 -5.18
CA PRO A 119 -16.99 13.90 -4.51
C PRO A 119 -15.57 13.33 -4.70
N PRO A 120 -15.10 12.45 -3.80
CA PRO A 120 -13.85 11.73 -4.00
C PRO A 120 -13.87 10.96 -5.32
N SER A 121 -12.71 10.89 -5.98
CA SER A 121 -12.58 10.22 -7.27
C SER A 121 -11.31 9.39 -7.35
N ILE A 122 -11.36 8.33 -8.15
CA ILE A 122 -10.21 7.47 -8.45
C ILE A 122 -9.79 7.67 -9.89
N GLN A 123 -8.53 8.03 -10.08
CA GLN A 123 -7.93 8.24 -11.39
C GLN A 123 -6.73 7.31 -11.58
N LYS A 124 -6.66 6.67 -12.74
CA LYS A 124 -5.45 5.98 -13.20
C LYS A 124 -4.57 6.99 -13.92
N ASN A 125 -3.25 6.89 -13.76
CA ASN A 125 -2.33 7.63 -14.63
C ASN A 125 -2.39 7.14 -16.08
N ALA A 126 -1.70 7.84 -16.98
CA ALA A 126 -1.66 7.51 -18.41
C ALA A 126 -1.10 6.10 -18.66
N SER A 127 -0.07 5.69 -17.91
CA SER A 127 0.57 4.38 -18.02
C SER A 127 -0.23 3.23 -17.39
N GLY A 128 -1.22 3.53 -16.54
CA GLY A 128 -2.10 2.54 -15.90
C GLY A 128 -1.44 1.66 -14.83
N ASP A 129 -0.26 2.04 -14.34
CA ASP A 129 0.52 1.38 -13.28
C ASP A 129 0.30 2.01 -11.89
N SER A 130 -0.30 3.20 -11.83
CA SER A 130 -0.64 3.89 -10.58
C SER A 130 -2.12 4.30 -10.54
N LEU A 131 -2.70 4.25 -9.33
CA LEU A 131 -4.04 4.75 -9.05
C LEU A 131 -3.96 5.89 -8.04
N PHE A 132 -4.76 6.93 -8.24
CA PHE A 132 -4.81 8.13 -7.41
C PHE A 132 -6.20 8.28 -6.84
N TYR A 133 -6.33 8.26 -5.52
CA TYR A 133 -7.56 8.63 -4.82
C TYR A 133 -7.46 10.12 -4.47
N ILE A 134 -8.35 10.93 -5.05
CA ILE A 134 -8.31 12.39 -4.95
C ILE A 134 -9.59 12.86 -4.29
N PHE A 135 -9.44 13.68 -3.24
CA PHE A 135 -10.56 14.28 -2.54
C PHE A 135 -10.21 15.69 -2.08
N THR A 136 -11.24 16.49 -1.82
CA THR A 136 -11.09 17.86 -1.34
C THR A 136 -11.47 17.98 0.13
N HIS A 137 -10.80 18.87 0.85
CA HIS A 137 -11.06 19.16 2.26
C HIS A 137 -11.01 20.67 2.52
N PRO A 138 -11.92 21.26 3.34
CA PRO A 138 -12.00 22.71 3.53
C PRO A 138 -10.70 23.38 4.01
N VAL A 139 -9.93 22.68 4.84
CA VAL A 139 -8.67 23.21 5.43
C VAL A 139 -7.45 22.89 4.57
N ALA A 140 -7.45 21.73 3.90
CA ALA A 140 -6.28 21.19 3.23
C ALA A 140 -6.35 21.34 1.69
N HIS A 141 -7.41 21.97 1.19
CA HIS A 141 -7.75 22.11 -0.23
C HIS A 141 -7.88 20.77 -0.93
N THR A 142 -6.85 20.30 -1.62
CA THR A 142 -6.85 19.06 -2.39
C THR A 142 -5.86 18.08 -1.80
N ILE A 143 -6.27 16.82 -1.66
CA ILE A 143 -5.45 15.72 -1.17
C ILE A 143 -5.42 14.63 -2.23
N ILE A 144 -4.21 14.19 -2.58
CA ILE A 144 -3.97 13.11 -3.54
C ILE A 144 -3.28 11.97 -2.81
N LEU A 145 -3.87 10.78 -2.87
CA LEU A 145 -3.29 9.53 -2.38
C LEU A 145 -2.87 8.68 -3.58
N GLY A 146 -1.57 8.49 -3.79
CA GLY A 146 -1.06 7.67 -4.89
C GLY A 146 -0.72 6.26 -4.46
N PHE A 147 -1.33 5.28 -5.12
CA PHE A 147 -1.19 3.84 -4.91
C PHE A 147 -0.49 3.20 -6.11
N SER A 148 0.50 2.36 -5.85
CA SER A 148 1.07 1.48 -6.88
C SER A 148 0.11 0.32 -7.16
N LYS A 149 -0.27 0.12 -8.43
CA LYS A 149 -1.16 -0.99 -8.83
C LYS A 149 -0.59 -2.35 -8.46
N VAL A 150 0.72 -2.53 -8.65
CA VAL A 150 1.41 -3.80 -8.32
C VAL A 150 1.27 -4.11 -6.83
N ARG A 151 1.50 -3.10 -5.99
CA ARG A 151 1.37 -3.25 -4.54
C ARG A 151 -0.06 -3.57 -4.13
N VAL A 152 -1.04 -2.86 -4.68
CA VAL A 152 -2.46 -3.13 -4.42
C VAL A 152 -2.78 -4.59 -4.73
N ILE A 153 -2.37 -5.09 -5.90
CA ILE A 153 -2.56 -6.51 -6.28
C ILE A 153 -1.86 -7.45 -5.28
N GLN A 154 -0.62 -7.16 -4.88
CA GLN A 154 0.14 -7.99 -3.95
C GLN A 154 -0.49 -8.07 -2.56
N GLU A 155 -1.09 -7.00 -2.07
CA GLU A 155 -1.70 -6.93 -0.74
C GLU A 155 -3.19 -7.36 -0.72
N MET A 156 -3.85 -7.45 -1.89
CA MET A 156 -5.21 -8.01 -2.00
C MET A 156 -5.26 -9.49 -1.63
N ASP A 157 -6.25 -9.89 -0.82
CA ASP A 157 -6.50 -11.30 -0.50
C ASP A 157 -7.23 -12.00 -1.67
N ARG A 158 -6.47 -12.56 -2.60
CA ARG A 158 -6.98 -13.20 -3.83
C ARG A 158 -6.15 -14.43 -4.22
N PRO A 159 -6.80 -15.43 -4.85
CA PRO A 159 -6.12 -16.64 -5.25
C PRO A 159 -5.04 -16.37 -6.31
N LEU A 160 -3.93 -17.07 -6.16
CA LEU A 160 -2.83 -17.08 -7.12
C LEU A 160 -3.23 -17.84 -8.38
N ILE A 161 -2.68 -17.44 -9.52
CA ILE A 161 -2.71 -18.27 -10.73
C ILE A 161 -1.80 -19.48 -10.46
N LYS A 162 -2.36 -20.69 -10.61
CA LYS A 162 -1.58 -21.93 -10.64
C LYS A 162 -0.97 -22.13 -12.01
#